data_AF-A0A7C5YXU4-F1
#
_entry.id   AF-A0A7C5YXU4-F1
#
_cell.length_a   1.000
_cell.length_b   1.000
_cell.length_c   1.000
_cell.angle_alpha   90.00
_cell.angle_beta   90.00
_cell.angle_gamma   90.00
#
_symmetry.space_group_name_H-M   'P 1'
#
loop_
_entity.id
_entity.type
_entity.pdbx_description
1 polymer ?
#
loop_
_entity_poly.entity_id
_entity_poly.type
_entity_poly.pdbx_seq_one_letter_code
_entity_poly.pdbx_strand_id
1 'polypeptide(L)'
;MFIPGIMGLRTLKDKTGFTLLEVMIASAILAMFLIPLLGAISGGIYNIEHTRNLQLARQLAITKLEELELTNIPEIPMDREGNFAPEHPDIYWQTKFSKRPELELLEM
;
A
#
# COMPACT_ATOMS: atom_id res chain seq x y z
N MET A 1 58.29 -50.73 30.04
CA MET A 1 56.87 -50.35 29.93
C MET A 1 56.79 -49.21 28.92
N PHE A 2 56.45 -49.53 27.67
CA PHE A 2 56.41 -48.59 26.55
C PHE A 2 54.95 -48.58 26.05
N ILE A 3 54.32 -47.41 26.02
CA ILE A 3 52.97 -47.24 25.46
C ILE A 3 53.15 -46.68 24.04
N PRO A 4 52.84 -47.43 22.98
CA PRO A 4 52.82 -46.88 21.63
C PRO A 4 51.41 -46.44 21.26
N GLY A 5 51.33 -45.47 20.35
CA GLY A 5 50.15 -45.30 19.50
C GLY A 5 49.35 -44.03 19.78
N ILE A 6 49.93 -42.88 19.43
CA ILE A 6 49.12 -41.69 19.16
C ILE A 6 48.36 -41.99 17.87
N MET A 7 47.09 -42.36 18.03
CA MET A 7 46.13 -42.64 16.96
C MET A 7 46.12 -41.46 15.99
N GLY A 8 46.48 -41.71 14.73
CA GLY A 8 46.53 -40.69 13.70
C GLY A 8 45.19 -39.97 13.58
N LEU A 9 45.19 -38.66 13.85
CA LEU A 9 44.11 -37.76 13.51
C LEU A 9 43.96 -37.76 11.99
N ARG A 10 43.07 -38.60 11.48
CA ARG A 10 42.58 -38.51 10.11
C ARG A 10 41.83 -37.19 10.00
N THR A 11 42.51 -36.18 9.47
CA THR A 11 41.86 -34.98 8.93
C THR A 11 40.91 -35.46 7.84
N LEU A 12 39.61 -35.41 8.15
CA LEU A 12 38.58 -35.53 7.14
C LEU A 12 38.75 -34.29 6.27
N LYS A 13 39.18 -34.51 5.02
CA LYS A 13 39.23 -33.45 4.02
C LYS A 13 37.80 -32.98 3.81
N ASP A 14 37.46 -31.85 4.41
CA ASP A 14 36.18 -31.19 4.23
C ASP A 14 35.98 -30.94 2.73
N LYS A 15 35.01 -31.63 2.15
CA LYS A 15 34.54 -31.40 0.78
C LYS A 15 33.69 -30.14 0.79
N THR A 16 34.32 -29.00 1.01
CA THR A 16 33.68 -27.68 0.99
C THR A 16 33.64 -27.16 -0.44
N GLY A 17 32.54 -27.45 -1.11
CA GLY A 17 32.25 -26.93 -2.44
C GLY A 17 30.85 -27.33 -2.87
N PHE A 18 30.13 -26.41 -3.50
CA PHE A 18 28.83 -26.71 -4.08
C PHE A 18 28.99 -27.63 -5.28
N THR A 19 28.13 -28.63 -5.38
CA THR A 19 28.11 -29.47 -6.58
C THR A 19 27.47 -28.70 -7.74
N LEU A 20 27.82 -29.06 -8.98
CA LEU A 20 27.16 -28.47 -10.17
C LEU A 20 25.64 -28.67 -10.10
N LEU A 21 25.21 -29.86 -9.65
CA LEU A 21 23.80 -30.22 -9.51
C LEU A 21 23.06 -29.29 -8.56
N GLU A 22 23.70 -28.92 -7.44
CA GLU A 22 23.12 -28.05 -6.42
C GLU A 22 22.90 -26.63 -6.94
N VAL A 23 23.84 -26.10 -7.71
CA VAL A 23 23.69 -24.78 -8.38
C VAL A 23 22.61 -24.83 -9.46
N MET A 24 22.52 -25.92 -10.22
CA MET A 24 21.47 -26.11 -11.21
C MET A 24 20.08 -26.19 -10.57
N ILE A 25 19.94 -26.89 -9.46
CA ILE A 25 18.67 -26.98 -8.72
C ILE A 25 18.33 -25.61 -8.10
N ALA A 26 19.28 -24.94 -7.45
CA ALA A 26 19.04 -23.62 -6.86
C ALA A 26 18.60 -22.59 -7.90
N SER A 27 19.26 -22.57 -9.07
CA SER A 27 18.88 -21.67 -10.16
C SER A 27 17.53 -22.01 -10.78
N ALA A 28 17.18 -23.30 -10.93
CA ALA A 28 15.85 -23.72 -11.38
C ALA A 28 14.77 -23.26 -10.40
N ILE A 29 15.01 -23.39 -9.10
CA ILE A 29 14.11 -22.91 -8.05
C ILE A 29 13.96 -21.38 -8.13
N LEU A 30 15.08 -20.64 -8.20
CA LEU A 30 15.05 -19.18 -8.32
C LEU A 30 14.27 -18.70 -9.55
N ALA A 31 14.44 -19.37 -10.69
CA ALA A 31 13.71 -19.04 -11.91
C ALA A 31 12.18 -19.20 -11.74
N MET A 32 11.73 -20.24 -11.02
CA MET A 32 10.29 -20.46 -10.76
C MET A 32 9.67 -19.34 -9.90
N PHE A 33 10.44 -18.74 -8.99
CA PHE A 33 9.93 -17.70 -8.10
C PHE A 33 9.97 -16.29 -8.69
N LEU A 34 10.68 -16.06 -9.79
CA LEU A 34 10.88 -14.73 -10.34
C LEU A 34 9.57 -14.08 -10.84
N ILE A 35 8.72 -14.87 -11.50
CA ILE A 35 7.43 -14.42 -12.04
C ILE A 35 6.44 -14.02 -10.93
N PRO A 36 6.13 -14.87 -9.93
CA PRO A 36 5.21 -14.48 -8.86
C PRO A 36 5.77 -13.35 -8.00
N LEU A 37 7.10 -13.27 -7.83
CA LEU A 37 7.73 -12.16 -7.12
C LEU A 37 7.49 -10.82 -7.84
N LEU A 38 7.67 -10.78 -9.17
CA LEU A 38 7.40 -9.58 -9.95
C LEU A 38 5.92 -9.17 -9.87
N GLY A 39 5.01 -10.14 -9.91
CA GLY A 39 3.57 -9.92 -9.71
C GLY A 39 3.27 -9.29 -8.35
N ALA A 40 3.88 -9.79 -7.28
CA ALA A 40 3.71 -9.26 -5.93
C ALA A 40 4.21 -7.81 -5.81
N ILE A 41 5.36 -7.49 -6.39
CA ILE A 41 5.90 -6.12 -6.42
C ILE A 41 4.96 -5.18 -7.17
N SER A 42 4.48 -5.60 -8.35
CA SER A 42 3.58 -4.80 -9.20
C SER A 42 2.25 -4.52 -8.49
N GLY A 43 1.67 -5.54 -7.86
CA GLY A 43 0.44 -5.39 -7.06
C GLY A 43 0.64 -4.47 -5.86
N GLY A 44 1.80 -4.55 -5.20
CA GLY A 44 2.16 -3.65 -4.11
C GLY A 44 2.18 -2.18 -4.53
N ILE A 45 2.82 -1.87 -5.66
CA ILE A 45 2.88 -0.49 -6.20
C ILE A 45 1.48 0.04 -6.52
N TYR A 46 0.65 -0.76 -7.20
CA TYR A 46 -0.72 -0.36 -7.53
C TYR A 46 -1.54 -0.01 -6.27
N ASN A 47 -1.44 -0.83 -5.22
CA ASN A 47 -2.16 -0.59 -3.97
C ASN A 47 -1.65 0.65 -3.23
N ILE A 48 -0.36 0.95 -3.29
CA ILE A 48 0.23 2.16 -2.70
C ILE A 48 -0.33 3.41 -3.41
N GLU A 49 -0.32 3.42 -4.74
CA GLU A 49 -0.85 4.54 -5.52
C GLU A 49 -2.35 4.73 -5.30
N HIS A 50 -3.12 3.64 -5.26
CA HIS A 50 -4.55 3.70 -4.95
C HIS A 50 -4.80 4.28 -3.55
N THR A 51 -4.04 3.84 -2.55
CA THR A 51 -4.15 4.34 -1.17
C THR A 51 -3.77 5.81 -1.07
N ARG A 52 -2.70 6.22 -1.77
CA ARG A 52 -2.27 7.62 -1.86
C ARG A 52 -3.38 8.50 -2.43
N ASN A 53 -4.00 8.08 -3.53
CA ASN A 53 -5.08 8.83 -4.17
C ASN A 53 -6.30 8.97 -3.25
N LEU A 54 -6.67 7.90 -2.54
CA LEU A 54 -7.75 7.94 -1.54
C LEU A 54 -7.43 8.88 -0.38
N GLN A 55 -6.19 8.87 0.10
CA GLN A 55 -5.76 9.77 1.18
C GLN A 55 -5.81 11.23 0.75
N LEU A 56 -5.34 11.54 -0.47
CA LEU A 56 -5.44 12.88 -1.05
C LEU A 56 -6.91 13.31 -1.21
N ALA A 57 -7.76 12.47 -1.80
CA ALA A 57 -9.18 12.75 -1.95
C ALA A 57 -9.87 13.01 -0.59
N ARG A 58 -9.53 12.22 0.43
CA ARG A 58 -10.03 12.41 1.80
C ARG A 58 -9.57 13.74 2.39
N GLN A 59 -8.29 14.06 2.26
CA GLN A 59 -7.75 15.32 2.78
C GLN A 59 -8.45 16.51 2.13
N LEU A 60 -8.59 16.51 0.80
CA LEU A 60 -9.29 17.55 0.06
C LEU A 60 -10.77 17.66 0.45
N ALA A 61 -11.45 16.53 0.66
CA ALA A 61 -12.82 16.51 1.15
C ALA A 61 -12.96 17.12 2.56
N ILE A 62 -12.03 16.82 3.47
CA ILE A 62 -12.01 17.41 4.82
C ILE A 62 -11.77 18.92 4.74
N THR A 63 -10.77 19.36 3.97
CA THR A 63 -10.52 20.79 3.75
C THR A 63 -11.74 21.50 3.18
N LYS A 64 -12.45 20.87 2.23
CA LYS A 64 -13.70 21.43 1.69
C LYS A 64 -14.79 21.48 2.75
N LEU A 65 -14.91 20.46 3.60
CA LEU A 65 -15.87 20.45 4.70
C LEU A 65 -15.59 21.58 5.70
N GLU A 66 -14.32 21.78 6.10
CA GLU A 66 -13.92 22.88 6.99
C GLU A 66 -14.27 24.25 6.38
N GLU A 67 -14.03 24.46 5.07
CA GLU A 67 -14.44 25.68 4.36
C GLU A 67 -15.97 25.89 4.40
N LEU A 68 -16.73 24.80 4.27
CA LEU A 68 -18.20 24.84 4.35
C LEU A 68 -18.70 25.09 5.77
N GLU A 69 -17.99 24.66 6.81
CA GLU A 69 -18.34 24.95 8.21
C GLU A 69 -18.11 26.42 8.57
N LEU A 70 -17.07 27.03 7.98
CA LEU A 70 -16.79 28.47 8.14
C LEU A 70 -17.77 29.35 7.36
N THR A 71 -18.34 28.83 6.28
CA THR A 71 -19.36 29.52 5.49
C THR A 71 -20.73 29.20 6.08
N ASN A 72 -21.51 30.21 6.47
CA ASN A 72 -22.84 29.98 7.04
C ASN A 72 -23.67 29.03 6.14
N ILE A 73 -24.22 27.95 6.71
CA ILE A 73 -24.94 26.93 5.93
C ILE A 73 -26.14 27.61 5.28
N PRO A 74 -26.27 27.58 3.94
CA PRO A 74 -27.39 28.24 3.28
C PRO A 74 -28.72 27.64 3.77
N GLU A 75 -29.70 28.49 4.09
CA GLU A 75 -31.06 28.06 4.48
C GLU A 75 -31.75 27.26 3.36
N ILE A 76 -31.31 27.46 2.11
CA ILE A 76 -31.80 26.76 0.92
C ILE A 76 -30.77 25.70 0.52
N PRO A 77 -31.16 24.41 0.41
CA PRO A 77 -30.26 23.38 -0.09
C PRO A 77 -29.82 23.70 -1.51
N MET A 78 -28.54 24.05 -1.68
CA MET A 78 -27.94 24.25 -3.00
C MET A 78 -26.73 23.34 -3.15
N ASP A 79 -26.85 22.38 -4.06
CA ASP A 79 -25.73 21.56 -4.48
C ASP A 79 -24.63 22.45 -5.06
N ARG A 80 -23.37 22.22 -4.65
CA ARG A 80 -22.22 22.93 -5.19
C ARG A 80 -21.24 21.93 -5.80
N GLU A 81 -20.62 22.32 -6.89
CA GLU A 81 -19.60 21.52 -7.58
C GLU A 81 -18.43 22.39 -8.01
N GLY A 82 -17.27 21.77 -8.19
CA GLY A 82 -16.07 22.46 -8.64
C GLY A 82 -14.85 21.54 -8.66
N ASN A 83 -13.68 22.15 -8.80
CA ASN A 83 -12.39 21.46 -8.68
C ASN A 83 -11.49 22.18 -7.66
N PHE A 84 -10.30 21.64 -7.44
CA PHE A 84 -9.30 22.18 -6.52
C PHE A 84 -8.18 22.92 -7.26
N ALA A 85 -8.51 23.63 -8.34
CA ALA A 85 -7.54 24.44 -9.08
C ALA A 85 -7.02 25.63 -8.23
N PRO A 86 -5.74 26.02 -8.37
CA PRO A 86 -4.76 25.52 -9.35
C PRO A 86 -3.99 24.27 -8.89
N GLU A 87 -4.08 23.88 -7.62
CA GLU A 87 -3.21 22.83 -7.03
C GLU A 87 -3.58 21.42 -7.52
N HIS A 88 -4.87 21.13 -7.69
CA HIS A 88 -5.39 19.84 -8.13
C HIS A 88 -6.55 20.03 -9.14
N PRO A 89 -6.24 20.39 -10.40
CA PRO A 89 -7.25 20.68 -11.43
C PRO A 89 -7.97 19.43 -11.94
N ASP A 90 -7.39 18.26 -11.74
CA ASP A 90 -7.88 16.93 -12.12
C ASP A 90 -8.84 16.31 -11.10
N ILE A 91 -8.95 16.89 -9.91
CA ILE A 91 -9.81 16.40 -8.83
C ILE A 91 -11.05 17.29 -8.71
N TYR A 92 -12.21 16.67 -8.79
CA TYR A 92 -13.52 17.32 -8.71
C TYR A 92 -14.19 17.05 -7.36
N TRP A 93 -14.96 18.01 -6.87
CA TRP A 93 -15.75 17.89 -5.65
C TRP A 93 -17.22 18.22 -5.92
N GLN A 94 -18.10 17.61 -5.12
CA GLN A 94 -19.53 17.87 -5.12
C GLN A 94 -20.03 17.89 -3.67
N THR A 95 -20.90 18.84 -3.33
CA THR A 95 -21.60 18.91 -2.05
C THR A 95 -23.09 18.79 -2.28
N LYS A 96 -23.77 18.07 -1.38
CA LYS A 96 -25.22 17.95 -1.36
C LYS A 96 -25.74 18.31 0.02
N PHE A 97 -26.68 19.23 0.07
CA PHE A 97 -27.34 19.62 1.31
C PHE A 97 -28.71 18.91 1.35
N SER A 98 -28.99 18.21 2.44
CA SER A 98 -30.31 17.62 2.69
C SER A 98 -30.79 18.12 4.03
N LYS A 99 -32.01 18.65 4.10
CA LYS A 99 -32.65 18.88 5.38
C LYS A 99 -32.89 17.52 6.03
N ARG A 100 -32.66 17.48 7.33
CA ARG A 100 -32.87 16.31 8.16
C ARG A 100 -34.40 16.17 8.40
N PRO A 101 -35.03 15.03 8.10
CA PRO A 101 -36.48 14.90 8.06
C PRO A 101 -37.17 15.19 9.40
N GLU A 102 -36.52 14.93 10.55
CA GLU A 102 -37.08 15.26 11.86
C GLU A 102 -37.19 16.77 12.15
N LEU A 103 -36.47 17.63 11.42
CA LEU A 103 -36.54 19.10 11.59
C LEU A 103 -37.65 19.73 10.75
N GLU A 104 -38.13 19.06 9.69
CA GLU A 104 -39.28 19.51 8.91
C GLU A 104 -40.59 19.40 9.70
N LEU A 105 -40.68 18.43 10.62
CA LEU A 105 -41.86 18.17 11.46
C LEU A 105 -42.04 19.18 12.60
N LEU A 106 -41.02 19.99 12.92
CA LEU A 106 -41.07 21.01 13.98
C LEU A 106 -41.45 22.41 13.45
N GLU A 107 -41.50 22.58 12.13
CA GLU A 107 -41.88 23.83 11.45
C GLU A 107 -43.33 23.79 10.91
N MET A 108 -44.10 22.74 11.23
CA MET A 108 -45.53 22.59 10.87
C MET A 108 -46.46 22.98 12.01
#